data_AF-A0A401YXJ1-F1
#
_entry.id   AF-A0A401YXJ1-F1
#
_cell.length_a   1.000
_cell.length_b   1.000
_cell.length_c   1.000
_cell.angle_alpha   90.00
_cell.angle_beta   90.00
_cell.angle_gamma   90.00
#
_symmetry.space_group_name_H-M   'P 1'
#
loop_
_entity.id
_entity.type
_entity.pdbx_description
1 polymer ?
#
loop_
_entity_poly.entity_id
_entity_poly.type
_entity_poly.pdbx_seq_one_letter_code
_entity_poly.pdbx_strand_id
1 'polypeptide(L)' 'MVLLDADIAGCVSSSLSGPLDEQRQGLLLVCLAAVEKVLPSIDDEAGAIEYYERLREMAALAVGIGYADAR' A
#
# COMPACT_ATOMS: atom_id res chain seq x y z
N MET A 1 12.88 -3.50 1.85
CA MET A 1 11.88 -2.67 2.55
C MET A 1 11.70 -1.31 1.88
N VAL A 2 12.78 -0.56 1.62
CA VAL A 2 12.73 0.74 0.90
C VAL A 2 12.07 0.69 -0.50
N LEU A 3 12.12 -0.43 -1.22
CA LEU A 3 11.35 -0.52 -2.48
C LEU A 3 9.85 -0.70 -2.23
N LEU A 4 9.48 -1.46 -1.20
CA LEU A 4 8.09 -1.78 -0.90
C LEU A 4 7.32 -0.55 -0.42
N ASP A 5 7.96 0.29 0.41
CA ASP A 5 7.37 1.55 0.86
C ASP A 5 7.21 2.56 -0.29
N ALA A 6 8.23 2.70 -1.15
CA ALA A 6 8.20 3.60 -2.29
C ALA A 6 7.14 3.20 -3.32
N ASP A 7 6.99 1.90 -3.60
CA ASP A 7 5.97 1.38 -4.51
C ASP A 7 4.55 1.66 -3.98
N ILE A 8 4.32 1.44 -2.68
CA ILE A 8 3.03 1.76 -2.04
C ILE A 8 2.79 3.27 -2.05
N ALA A 9 3.76 4.08 -1.62
CA ALA A 9 3.63 5.53 -1.58
C ALA A 9 3.37 6.12 -2.98
N GLY A 10 4.03 5.61 -4.02
CA GLY A 10 3.81 6.01 -5.40
C GLY A 10 2.41 5.69 -5.91
N CYS A 11 1.89 4.50 -5.61
CA CYS A 11 0.52 4.12 -5.95
C CYS A 11 -0.51 4.94 -5.18
N VAL A 12 -0.33 5.11 -3.85
CA VAL A 12 -1.22 5.93 -3.02
C VAL A 12 -1.24 7.37 -3.53
N SER A 13 -0.07 7.97 -3.80
CA SER A 13 0.01 9.31 -4.36
C SER A 13 -0.68 9.44 -5.72
N SER A 14 -0.55 8.42 -6.59
CA SER A 14 -1.25 8.38 -7.87
C SER A 14 -2.78 8.35 -7.68
N SER A 15 -3.27 7.60 -6.68
CA SER A 15 -4.70 7.48 -6.41
C SER A 15 -5.36 8.80 -5.97
N LEU A 16 -4.58 9.73 -5.40
CA LEU A 16 -5.06 11.07 -5.05
C LEU A 16 -5.34 11.95 -6.28
N SER A 17 -4.76 11.59 -7.44
CA SER A 17 -4.95 12.31 -8.70
C SER A 17 -6.03 11.69 -9.58
N GLY A 18 -6.63 10.57 -9.16
CA GLY A 18 -7.66 9.85 -9.89
C GLY A 18 -7.54 8.33 -9.74
N PRO A 19 -8.44 7.56 -10.36
CA PRO A 19 -8.44 6.11 -10.27
C PRO A 19 -7.12 5.49 -10.73
N LEU A 20 -6.67 4.46 -10.03
CA LEU A 20 -5.49 3.69 -10.42
C LEU A 20 -5.80 2.83 -11.65
N ASP A 21 -4.88 2.81 -12.61
CA ASP A 21 -4.91 1.85 -13.71
C ASP A 21 -4.68 0.42 -13.21
N GLU A 22 -5.05 -0.58 -14.03
CA GLU A 22 -4.97 -1.99 -13.67
C GLU A 22 -3.54 -2.42 -13.28
N GLN A 23 -2.52 -1.82 -13.90
CA GLN A 23 -1.12 -2.12 -13.59
C GLN A 23 -0.77 -1.65 -12.16
N ARG A 24 -1.12 -0.42 -11.80
CA ARG A 24 -0.87 0.14 -10.46
C ARG A 24 -1.72 -0.57 -9.40
N GLN A 25 -2.96 -0.93 -9.71
CA GLN A 25 -3.79 -1.74 -8.81
C GLN A 25 -3.15 -3.11 -8.55
N GLY A 26 -2.69 -3.79 -9.60
CA GLY A 26 -2.00 -5.09 -9.48
C GLY A 26 -0.71 -4.99 -8.65
N LEU A 27 0.11 -3.97 -8.90
CA LEU A 27 1.31 -3.70 -8.12
C LEU A 27 0.98 -3.49 -6.64
N LEU A 28 -0.05 -2.68 -6.34
CA LEU A 28 -0.45 -2.35 -4.98
C LEU A 28 -0.96 -3.58 -4.21
N LEU A 29 -1.68 -4.49 -4.87
CA LEU A 29 -2.11 -5.77 -4.28
C LEU A 29 -0.91 -6.68 -3.95
N VAL A 30 0.08 -6.76 -4.84
CA VAL A 30 1.33 -7.51 -4.57
C VAL A 30 2.07 -6.91 -3.38
N CYS A 31 2.14 -5.58 -3.31
CA CYS A 31 2.78 -4.89 -2.20
C CYS A 31 2.05 -5.15 -0.87
N LEU A 32 0.72 -5.11 -0.87
CA LEU A 32 -0.09 -5.40 0.32
C LEU A 32 0.18 -6.81 0.85
N ALA A 33 0.19 -7.81 -0.03
CA ALA A 33 0.51 -9.18 0.34
C ALA A 33 1.95 -9.35 0.86
N ALA A 34 2.90 -8.54 0.37
CA ALA A 34 4.26 -8.54 0.89
C ALA A 34 4.35 -7.91 2.29
N VAL A 35 3.63 -6.80 2.53
CA VAL A 35 3.54 -6.18 3.87
C VAL A 35 2.95 -7.15 4.87
N GLU A 36 1.85 -7.82 4.54
CA GLU A 36 1.20 -8.79 5.45
C GLU A 36 2.11 -9.98 5.82
N LYS A 37 2.98 -10.41 4.91
CA LYS A 37 3.96 -11.48 5.18
C LYS A 37 5.11 -11.01 6.06
N VAL A 38 5.54 -9.76 5.90
CA VAL A 38 6.72 -9.23 6.59
C VAL A 38 6.35 -8.69 7.97
N LEU A 39 5.13 -8.16 8.17
CA LEU A 39 4.69 -7.56 9.43
C LEU A 39 4.99 -8.42 10.68
N PRO A 40 4.73 -9.75 10.68
CA PRO A 40 5.02 -10.59 11.85
C PRO A 40 6.51 -10.84 12.12
N SER A 41 7.37 -10.50 11.16
CA SER A 41 8.83 -10.70 11.22
C SER A 41 9.59 -9.39 11.53
N ILE A 42 8.88 -8.27 11.69
CA ILE A 42 9.46 -6.98 12.04
C ILE A 42 9.63 -6.95 13.55
N ASP A 43 10.87 -6.78 14.01
CA ASP A 43 11.12 -6.32 15.37
C ASP A 43 10.69 -4.86 15.48
N ASP A 44 9.98 -4.52 16.55
CA ASP A 44 9.41 -3.17 16.78
C ASP A 44 10.46 -2.14 17.21
N GLU A 45 11.62 -2.16 16.56
CA GLU A 45 12.61 -1.11 16.70
C GLU A 45 12.12 0.16 16.00
N ALA A 46 12.18 1.28 16.71
CA ALA A 46 11.84 2.60 16.20
C ALA A 46 10.43 2.73 15.59
N GLY A 47 9.45 1.93 16.06
CA GLY A 47 8.05 2.01 15.59
C GLY A 47 7.83 1.45 14.19
N ALA A 48 8.68 0.51 13.74
CA ALA A 48 8.57 -0.10 12.44
C ALA A 48 7.22 -0.81 12.23
N ILE A 49 6.63 -1.41 13.27
CA ILE A 49 5.31 -2.04 13.15
C ILE A 49 4.23 -1.00 12.81
N GLU A 50 4.15 0.09 13.57
CA GLU A 50 3.18 1.18 13.35
C GLU A 50 3.32 1.76 11.94
N TYR A 51 4.56 1.96 11.48
CA TYR A 51 4.84 2.43 10.12
C TYR A 51 4.24 1.50 9.04
N TYR A 52 4.48 0.19 9.14
CA TYR A 52 4.00 -0.77 8.16
C TYR A 52 2.49 -1.04 8.26
N GLU A 53 1.90 -0.94 9.44
CA GLU A 53 0.44 -0.96 9.61
C GLU A 53 -0.21 0.24 8.91
N ARG A 54 0.34 1.44 9.07
CA ARG A 54 -0.18 2.63 8.40
C ARG A 54 -0.04 2.54 6.88
N LEU A 55 1.08 1.99 6.42
CA LEU A 55 1.34 1.75 5.00
C LEU A 55 0.31 0.76 4.41
N ARG A 56 -0.03 -0.30 5.15
CA ARG A 56 -1.06 -1.28 4.78
C ARG A 56 -2.45 -0.65 4.68
N GLU A 57 -2.82 0.19 5.65
CA GLU A 57 -4.11 0.90 5.64
C GLU A 57 -4.24 1.82 4.41
N MET A 58 -3.21 2.61 4.13
CA MET A 58 -3.20 3.51 2.97
C MET A 58 -3.30 2.74 1.65
N ALA A 59 -2.58 1.63 1.52
CA ALA A 59 -2.66 0.76 0.35
C ALA A 59 -4.08 0.18 0.17
N ALA A 60 -4.69 -0.32 1.24
CA ALA A 60 -6.05 -0.86 1.19
C ALA A 60 -7.09 0.19 0.76
N LEU A 61 -6.96 1.42 1.29
CA LEU A 61 -7.81 2.54 0.88
C LEU A 61 -7.62 2.91 -0.59
N ALA A 62 -6.37 2.98 -1.08
CA ALA A 62 -6.08 3.32 -2.47
C ALA A 62 -6.63 2.27 -3.47
N VAL A 63 -6.66 0.99 -3.09
CA VAL A 63 -7.35 -0.06 -3.87
C VAL A 63 -8.87 0.19 -3.88
N GLY A 64 -9.46 0.57 -2.74
CA GLY A 64 -10.90 0.85 -2.62
C GLY A 64 -11.35 2.13 -3.35
N ILE A 65 -10.51 3.16 -3.41
CA ILE A 65 -10.78 4.42 -4.13
C ILE A 65 -10.96 4.17 -5.63
N GLY A 66 -10.19 3.24 -6.22
CA GLY A 66 -10.36 2.81 -7.60
C GLY A 66 -11.73 2.20 -7.92
N TYR A 67 -12.44 1.69 -6.91
CA TYR A 67 -13.80 1.13 -7.03
C TYR A 67 -14.92 2.15 -6.75
N ALA A 68 -14.65 3.23 -6.01
CA ALA A 68 -15.66 4.21 -5.63
C ALA A 68 -16.01 5.18 -6.77
N ASP A 69 -15.06 5.47 -7.66
CA ASP A 69 -15.24 6.38 -8.82
C ASP A 69 -15.79 5.67 -10.08
N ALA A 70 -15.96 4.34 -10.01
CA ALA A 70 -16.46 3.52 -11.12
C ALA A 70 -17.99 3.24 -11.03
N ARG A 71 -18.73 3.96 -10.18
CA ARG A 71 -20.14 3.69 -9.88
C ARG A 71 -21.06 4.87 -10.09
#